data_AF-A0A2H9NDQ6-F1
#
_entry.id   AF-A0A2H9NDQ6-F1
#
_cell.length_a   1.000
_cell.length_b   1.000
_cell.length_c   1.000
_cell.angle_alpha   90.00
_cell.angle_beta   90.00
_cell.angle_gamma   90.00
#
_symmetry.space_group_name_H-M   'P 1'
#
loop_
_entity.id
_entity.type
_entity.pdbx_description
1 polymer ?
#
loop_
_entity_poly.entity_id
_entity_poly.type
_entity_poly.pdbx_seq_one_letter_code
_entity_poly.pdbx_strand_id
1 'polypeptide(L)'
;EILANFAKSVGKFVKNAIIDKKFVKTKVIAIDEPSAGLNPNMIANDDDLINGWNIAIGAAKKNNIDAQIHLHSINRADTVLKSDIDVIDADVENLKDKYSLQKKDLERYDKFIRAGISKSNVFDIVEDYKKIYNIDPWQTREYDKIFEVETEKVISGRLNKSYEIYGEKIKYAGPTCGLGSWPTQESASKLLRYSSNAVHRDEF
;
A
#
# COMPACT_ATOMS: atom_id res chain seq x y z
N GLU A 1 -18.78 7.35 20.21
CA GLU A 1 -17.94 8.34 20.95
C GLU A 1 -16.45 7.95 21.02
N ILE A 2 -16.12 6.72 21.45
CA ILE A 2 -14.71 6.26 21.59
C ILE A 2 -13.93 6.33 20.26
N LEU A 3 -14.47 5.76 19.17
CA LEU A 3 -13.82 5.76 17.85
C LEU A 3 -13.52 7.19 17.37
N ALA A 4 -14.48 8.11 17.51
CA ALA A 4 -14.30 9.51 17.13
C ALA A 4 -13.19 10.20 17.95
N ASN A 5 -13.01 9.84 19.23
CA ASN A 5 -11.90 10.37 20.04
C ASN A 5 -10.54 9.83 19.59
N PHE A 6 -10.44 8.54 19.24
CA PHE A 6 -9.24 8.00 18.61
C PHE A 6 -8.95 8.66 17.26
N ALA A 7 -9.97 8.81 16.41
CA ALA A 7 -9.85 9.52 15.14
C ALA A 7 -9.34 10.96 15.29
N LYS A 8 -9.86 11.72 16.27
CA LYS A 8 -9.35 13.06 16.60
C LYS A 8 -7.89 13.04 17.04
N SER A 9 -7.47 12.00 17.78
CA SER A 9 -6.08 11.81 18.19
C SER A 9 -5.19 11.54 16.97
N VAL A 10 -5.56 10.60 16.10
CA VAL A 10 -4.88 10.33 14.82
C VAL A 10 -4.81 11.60 13.98
N GLY A 11 -5.89 12.37 13.90
CA GLY A 11 -5.92 13.64 13.15
C GLY A 11 -4.94 14.70 13.68
N LYS A 12 -4.58 14.67 14.97
CA LYS A 12 -3.49 15.51 15.49
C LYS A 12 -2.13 15.05 14.97
N PHE A 13 -1.88 13.74 14.89
CA PHE A 13 -0.66 13.20 14.28
C PHE A 13 -0.57 13.55 12.79
N VAL A 14 -1.66 13.36 12.03
CA VAL A 14 -1.77 13.77 10.63
C VAL A 14 -1.43 15.26 10.47
N LYS A 15 -2.06 16.14 11.26
CA LYS A 15 -1.78 17.57 11.22
C LYS A 15 -0.31 17.90 11.48
N ASN A 16 0.31 17.23 12.45
CA ASN A 16 1.71 17.47 12.83
C ASN A 16 2.71 16.88 11.81
N ALA A 17 2.29 15.89 11.02
CA ALA A 17 3.09 15.31 9.95
C ALA A 17 3.09 16.16 8.66
N ILE A 18 2.24 17.19 8.57
CA ILE A 18 2.22 18.09 7.42
C ILE A 18 3.39 19.07 7.51
N ILE A 19 4.29 18.97 6.54
CA ILE A 19 5.43 19.86 6.36
C ILE A 19 5.17 20.69 5.11
N ASP A 20 5.24 22.01 5.23
CA ASP A 20 5.22 22.94 4.08
C ASP A 20 6.36 23.95 4.25
N LYS A 21 7.55 23.56 3.80
CA LYS A 21 8.80 24.33 3.89
C LYS A 21 9.41 24.44 2.49
N LYS A 22 10.32 25.41 2.30
CA LYS A 22 10.94 25.72 1.01
C LYS A 22 11.49 24.50 0.24
N PHE A 23 12.06 23.53 0.96
CA PHE A 23 12.72 22.37 0.35
C PHE A 23 12.00 21.03 0.58
N VAL A 24 10.95 21.02 1.42
CA VAL A 24 10.23 19.79 1.78
C VAL A 24 8.76 20.13 1.91
N LYS A 25 7.93 19.39 1.16
CA LYS A 25 6.49 19.52 1.21
C LYS A 25 5.83 18.16 1.26
N THR A 26 4.93 17.96 2.23
CA THR A 26 4.09 16.76 2.30
C THR A 26 3.10 16.78 1.14
N LYS A 27 3.09 15.71 0.35
CA LYS A 27 2.16 15.52 -0.79
C LYS A 27 1.11 14.46 -0.54
N VAL A 28 1.43 13.49 0.32
CA VAL A 28 0.56 12.39 0.72
C VAL A 28 0.77 12.11 2.20
N ILE A 29 -0.30 11.70 2.88
CA ILE A 29 -0.25 11.09 4.21
C ILE A 29 -0.95 9.73 4.12
N ALA A 30 -0.25 8.68 4.54
CA ALA A 30 -0.82 7.35 4.66
C ALA A 30 -1.22 7.05 6.11
N ILE A 31 -2.38 6.44 6.30
CA ILE A 31 -2.81 5.83 7.55
C ILE A 31 -2.93 4.32 7.37
N ASP A 32 -2.44 3.55 8.33
CA ASP A 32 -2.57 2.09 8.31
C ASP A 32 -3.82 1.66 9.07
N GLU A 33 -4.65 0.85 8.43
CA GLU A 33 -5.83 0.24 9.03
C GLU A 33 -5.74 -1.30 8.90
N PRO A 34 -4.95 -1.95 9.76
CA PRO A 34 -4.69 -3.38 9.66
C PRO A 34 -5.88 -4.24 10.11
N SER A 35 -6.85 -3.69 10.85
CA SER A 35 -7.92 -4.49 11.47
C SER A 35 -9.21 -4.53 10.65
N ALA A 36 -9.48 -3.48 9.86
CA ALA A 36 -10.71 -3.40 9.07
C ALA A 36 -10.80 -4.56 8.07
N GLY A 37 -11.84 -5.38 8.22
CA GLY A 37 -12.07 -6.54 7.35
C GLY A 37 -11.32 -7.82 7.75
N LEU A 38 -10.48 -7.78 8.79
CA LEU A 38 -9.82 -8.96 9.38
C LEU A 38 -10.36 -9.33 10.75
N ASN A 39 -10.83 -8.37 11.55
CA ASN A 39 -11.37 -8.63 12.87
C ASN A 39 -12.90 -8.89 12.82
N PRO A 40 -13.38 -10.13 13.01
CA PRO A 40 -14.82 -10.42 13.00
C PRO A 40 -15.56 -9.80 14.18
N ASN A 41 -14.85 -9.43 15.25
CA ASN A 41 -15.41 -8.80 16.45
C ASN A 41 -15.41 -7.26 16.37
N MET A 42 -15.16 -6.68 15.19
CA MET A 42 -15.20 -5.23 15.02
C MET A 42 -16.64 -4.73 15.19
N ILE A 43 -16.87 -3.95 16.25
CA ILE A 43 -18.20 -3.45 16.64
C ILE A 43 -18.61 -2.19 15.83
N ALA A 44 -17.65 -1.53 15.17
CA ALA A 44 -17.91 -0.33 14.38
C ALA A 44 -18.66 -0.66 13.08
N ASN A 45 -19.77 0.03 12.82
CA ASN A 45 -20.47 -0.01 11.54
C ASN A 45 -19.73 0.86 10.49
N ASP A 46 -20.19 0.79 9.23
CA ASP A 46 -19.58 1.51 8.12
C ASP A 46 -19.59 3.04 8.30
N ASP A 47 -20.69 3.62 8.79
CA ASP A 47 -20.82 5.07 8.97
C ASP A 47 -19.87 5.59 10.06
N ASP A 48 -19.72 4.84 11.14
CA ASP A 48 -18.77 5.14 12.22
C ASP A 48 -17.32 5.11 11.71
N LEU A 49 -16.97 4.12 10.87
CA LEU A 49 -15.65 4.02 10.24
C LEU A 49 -15.39 5.17 9.27
N ILE A 50 -16.34 5.45 8.38
CA ILE A 50 -16.25 6.56 7.42
C ILE A 50 -16.03 7.88 8.16
N ASN A 51 -16.85 8.15 9.17
CA ASN A 51 -16.71 9.35 9.98
C ASN A 51 -15.37 9.39 10.72
N GLY A 52 -14.92 8.26 11.28
CA GLY A 52 -13.62 8.14 11.93
C GLY A 52 -12.45 8.45 10.99
N TRP A 53 -12.41 7.87 9.80
CA TRP A 53 -11.39 8.15 8.81
C TRP A 53 -11.43 9.61 8.36
N ASN A 54 -12.61 10.15 8.04
CA ASN A 54 -12.77 11.55 7.61
C ASN A 54 -12.28 12.54 8.69
N ILE A 55 -12.55 12.26 9.97
CA ILE A 55 -12.00 13.05 11.08
C ILE A 55 -10.47 12.96 11.12
N ALA A 56 -9.92 11.75 11.00
CA ALA A 56 -8.47 11.51 11.07
C ALA A 56 -7.72 12.23 9.94
N ILE A 57 -8.23 12.19 8.71
CA ILE A 57 -7.57 12.75 7.53
C ILE A 57 -7.96 14.21 7.23
N GLY A 58 -8.86 14.80 8.01
CA GLY A 58 -9.39 16.14 7.75
C GLY A 58 -8.33 17.24 7.63
N ALA A 59 -7.18 17.11 8.31
CA ALA A 59 -6.06 18.04 8.13
C ALA A 59 -5.38 17.91 6.76
N ALA A 60 -5.25 16.69 6.22
CA ALA A 60 -4.70 16.46 4.87
C ALA A 60 -5.62 17.09 3.81
N LYS A 61 -6.93 16.84 3.88
CA LYS A 61 -7.92 17.39 2.93
C LYS A 61 -7.95 18.91 2.90
N LYS A 62 -7.93 19.55 4.06
CA LYS A 62 -7.89 21.02 4.17
C LYS A 62 -6.65 21.64 3.53
N ASN A 63 -5.56 20.88 3.41
CA ASN A 63 -4.30 21.34 2.83
C ASN A 63 -4.07 20.80 1.41
N ASN A 64 -5.08 20.19 0.79
CA ASN A 64 -5.00 19.57 -0.54
C ASN A 64 -3.85 18.55 -0.66
N ILE A 65 -3.69 17.75 0.40
CA ILE A 65 -2.74 16.64 0.51
C ILE A 65 -3.53 15.36 0.37
N ASP A 66 -3.02 14.42 -0.44
CA ASP A 66 -3.66 13.13 -0.61
C ASP A 66 -3.72 12.36 0.70
N ALA A 67 -4.90 11.86 1.05
CA ALA A 67 -5.06 10.90 2.12
C ALA A 67 -5.04 9.48 1.54
N GLN A 68 -4.04 8.69 1.91
CA GLN A 68 -3.93 7.28 1.59
C GLN A 68 -4.34 6.42 2.80
N ILE A 69 -5.01 5.30 2.56
CA ILE A 69 -5.22 4.26 3.58
C ILE A 69 -4.63 2.94 3.13
N HIS A 70 -3.80 2.32 3.97
CA HIS A 70 -3.27 0.97 3.78
C HIS A 70 -4.20 -0.05 4.43
N LEU A 71 -4.72 -0.98 3.63
CA LEU A 71 -5.61 -2.05 4.08
C LEU A 71 -4.91 -3.40 3.98
N HIS A 72 -4.92 -4.16 5.07
CA HIS A 72 -4.44 -5.55 5.07
C HIS A 72 -5.48 -6.53 4.48
N SER A 73 -6.70 -6.06 4.23
CA SER A 73 -7.78 -6.83 3.59
C SER A 73 -8.69 -5.93 2.76
N ILE A 74 -9.10 -6.40 1.59
CA ILE A 74 -10.04 -5.68 0.70
C ILE A 74 -11.50 -5.76 1.15
N ASN A 75 -11.82 -6.51 2.21
CA ASN A 75 -13.20 -6.72 2.70
C ASN A 75 -13.93 -5.42 3.11
N ARG A 76 -13.21 -4.31 3.31
CA ARG A 76 -13.77 -2.99 3.66
C ARG A 76 -13.46 -1.91 2.62
N ALA A 77 -12.98 -2.30 1.44
CA ALA A 77 -12.69 -1.34 0.37
C ALA A 77 -13.94 -0.52 -0.03
N ASP A 78 -15.12 -1.16 -0.07
CA ASP A 78 -16.40 -0.47 -0.36
C ASP A 78 -16.76 0.60 0.67
N THR A 79 -16.42 0.38 1.95
CA THR A 79 -16.61 1.36 3.02
C THR A 79 -15.66 2.55 2.80
N VAL A 80 -14.39 2.27 2.47
CA VAL A 80 -13.38 3.30 2.18
C VAL A 80 -13.73 4.13 0.95
N LEU A 81 -14.26 3.50 -0.11
CA LEU A 81 -14.69 4.19 -1.34
C LEU A 81 -15.69 5.33 -1.06
N LYS A 82 -16.52 5.19 -0.02
CA LYS A 82 -17.53 6.18 0.41
C LYS A 82 -16.97 7.26 1.35
N SER A 83 -15.71 7.14 1.77
CA SER A 83 -15.05 8.10 2.66
C SER A 83 -14.33 9.22 1.89
N ASP A 84 -13.72 10.16 2.60
CA ASP A 84 -12.95 11.26 2.04
C ASP A 84 -11.50 10.88 1.66
N ILE A 85 -11.11 9.61 1.89
CA ILE A 85 -9.82 9.06 1.47
C ILE A 85 -9.64 9.20 -0.05
N ASP A 86 -8.43 9.52 -0.51
CA ASP A 86 -8.11 9.73 -1.92
C ASP A 86 -7.52 8.47 -2.57
N VAL A 87 -6.64 7.78 -1.84
CA VAL A 87 -5.87 6.64 -2.37
C VAL A 87 -6.05 5.41 -1.49
N ILE A 88 -6.44 4.30 -2.10
CA ILE A 88 -6.51 3.00 -1.44
C ILE A 88 -5.22 2.26 -1.74
N ASP A 89 -4.53 1.82 -0.69
CA ASP A 89 -3.35 0.98 -0.80
C ASP A 89 -3.72 -0.43 -0.34
N ALA A 90 -3.90 -1.31 -1.32
CA ALA A 90 -4.22 -2.71 -1.13
C ALA A 90 -3.32 -3.54 -2.05
N ASP A 91 -2.85 -4.68 -1.54
CA ASP A 91 -1.90 -5.53 -2.27
C ASP A 91 -2.51 -6.07 -3.57
N VAL A 92 -1.85 -5.78 -4.70
CA VAL A 92 -2.24 -6.17 -6.05
C VAL A 92 -2.13 -7.68 -6.28
N GLU A 93 -1.26 -8.38 -5.56
CA GLU A 93 -1.16 -9.84 -5.66
C GLU A 93 -2.39 -10.56 -5.06
N ASN A 94 -3.12 -9.90 -4.16
CA ASN A 94 -4.41 -10.35 -3.63
C ASN A 94 -5.61 -10.00 -4.52
N LEU A 95 -5.40 -9.33 -5.67
CA LEU A 95 -6.48 -8.89 -6.57
C LEU A 95 -6.80 -9.90 -7.68
N LYS A 96 -6.38 -11.16 -7.52
CA LYS A 96 -6.72 -12.27 -8.45
C LYS A 96 -8.21 -12.65 -8.43
N ASP A 97 -8.98 -12.15 -7.47
CA ASP A 97 -10.38 -12.50 -7.32
C ASP A 97 -11.34 -11.48 -7.95
N LYS A 98 -12.47 -11.99 -8.46
CA LYS A 98 -13.61 -11.23 -9.01
C LYS A 98 -14.25 -10.25 -7.99
N TYR A 99 -13.82 -10.31 -6.73
CA TYR A 99 -14.24 -9.45 -5.60
C TYR A 99 -13.21 -8.38 -5.25
N SER A 100 -12.16 -8.22 -6.06
CA SER A 100 -11.17 -7.15 -5.93
C SER A 100 -11.75 -5.77 -6.22
N LEU A 101 -11.13 -4.73 -5.65
CA LEU A 101 -11.43 -3.32 -5.94
C LEU A 101 -11.32 -3.07 -7.45
N GLN A 102 -12.45 -2.79 -8.11
CA GLN A 102 -12.47 -2.65 -9.57
C GLN A 102 -12.15 -1.21 -10.00
N LYS A 103 -11.52 -1.05 -11.17
CA LYS A 103 -11.27 0.27 -11.77
C LYS A 103 -12.54 1.12 -11.87
N LYS A 104 -13.67 0.52 -12.26
CA LYS A 104 -14.98 1.22 -12.34
C LYS A 104 -15.44 1.80 -11.01
N ASP A 105 -15.09 1.18 -9.89
CA ASP A 105 -15.48 1.66 -8.57
C ASP A 105 -14.59 2.85 -8.17
N LEU A 106 -13.28 2.78 -8.46
CA LEU A 106 -12.37 3.92 -8.35
C LEU A 106 -12.82 5.11 -9.21
N GLU A 107 -13.29 4.87 -10.44
CA GLU A 107 -13.84 5.91 -11.31
C GLU A 107 -15.14 6.50 -10.75
N ARG A 108 -16.07 5.65 -10.31
CA ARG A 108 -17.37 6.06 -9.77
C ARG A 108 -17.24 6.93 -8.52
N TYR A 109 -16.31 6.62 -7.63
CA TYR A 109 -16.12 7.34 -6.37
C TYR A 109 -14.96 8.36 -6.41
N ASP A 110 -14.39 8.57 -7.60
CA ASP A 110 -13.22 9.43 -7.83
C ASP A 110 -12.05 9.16 -6.87
N LYS A 111 -11.66 7.89 -6.80
CA LYS A 111 -10.55 7.38 -5.98
C LYS A 111 -9.40 6.92 -6.85
N PHE A 112 -8.25 6.73 -6.21
CA PHE A 112 -7.05 6.17 -6.81
C PHE A 112 -6.56 4.95 -6.02
N ILE A 113 -5.61 4.22 -6.61
CA ILE A 113 -4.91 3.11 -5.97
C ILE A 113 -3.40 3.39 -5.89
N ARG A 114 -2.76 2.88 -4.84
CA ARG A 114 -1.30 2.71 -4.78
C ARG A 114 -0.98 1.27 -5.17
N ALA A 115 -0.21 1.06 -6.23
CA ALA A 115 0.16 -0.26 -6.71
C ALA A 115 1.29 -0.87 -5.87
N GLY A 116 1.04 -2.04 -5.28
CA GLY A 116 2.07 -2.91 -4.71
C GLY A 116 2.78 -3.71 -5.80
N ILE A 117 4.04 -3.34 -6.13
CA ILE A 117 4.78 -3.90 -7.28
C ILE A 117 5.96 -4.79 -6.88
N SER A 118 6.36 -4.76 -5.61
CA SER A 118 7.43 -5.60 -5.05
C SER A 118 6.98 -6.26 -3.75
N LYS A 119 7.26 -7.56 -3.60
CA LYS A 119 6.80 -8.34 -2.45
C LYS A 119 7.49 -7.89 -1.17
N SER A 120 6.73 -7.43 -0.19
CA SER A 120 7.28 -7.12 1.14
C SER A 120 7.45 -8.38 2.00
N ASN A 121 6.67 -9.43 1.78
CA ASN A 121 6.84 -10.71 2.45
C ASN A 121 8.02 -11.47 1.84
N VAL A 122 9.18 -11.36 2.50
CA VAL A 122 10.42 -11.99 2.03
C VAL A 122 10.34 -13.52 2.01
N PHE A 123 9.49 -14.13 2.86
CA PHE A 123 9.33 -15.57 2.91
C PHE A 123 8.69 -16.14 1.64
N ASP A 124 7.77 -15.40 1.01
CA ASP A 124 7.18 -15.81 -0.27
C ASP A 124 8.24 -15.84 -1.38
N ILE A 125 9.16 -14.87 -1.36
CA ILE A 125 10.28 -14.82 -2.31
C ILE A 125 11.24 -16.00 -2.07
N VAL A 126 11.49 -16.34 -0.80
CA VAL A 126 12.31 -17.49 -0.41
C VAL A 126 11.68 -18.79 -0.89
N GLU A 127 10.37 -18.94 -0.77
CA GLU A 127 9.66 -20.11 -1.30
C GLU A 127 9.74 -20.19 -2.83
N ASP A 128 9.59 -19.06 -3.52
CA ASP A 128 9.76 -18.99 -4.97
C ASP A 128 11.19 -19.39 -5.39
N TYR A 129 12.21 -18.93 -4.66
CA TYR A 129 13.60 -19.34 -4.87
C TYR A 129 13.81 -20.84 -4.64
N LYS A 130 13.30 -21.36 -3.51
CA LYS A 130 13.38 -22.79 -3.15
C LYS A 130 12.76 -23.69 -4.22
N LYS A 131 11.62 -23.29 -4.79
CA LYS A 131 10.95 -24.06 -5.86
C LYS A 131 11.79 -24.19 -7.13
N ILE A 132 12.62 -23.19 -7.43
CA ILE A 132 13.45 -23.16 -8.65
C ILE A 132 14.80 -23.84 -8.42
N TYR A 133 15.46 -23.57 -7.30
CA TYR A 133 16.85 -23.95 -7.06
C TYR A 133 17.04 -25.05 -6.01
N ASN A 134 15.98 -25.45 -5.30
CA ASN A 134 16.02 -26.42 -4.20
C ASN A 134 17.04 -26.07 -3.09
N ILE A 135 17.26 -24.77 -2.86
CA ILE A 135 18.17 -24.22 -1.86
C ILE A 135 17.39 -23.25 -0.97
N ASP A 136 17.64 -23.27 0.33
CA ASP A 136 17.11 -22.31 1.29
C ASP A 136 18.14 -21.19 1.56
N PRO A 137 17.94 -19.96 1.06
CA PRO A 137 18.85 -18.85 1.30
C PRO A 137 18.99 -18.49 2.78
N TRP A 138 18.03 -18.86 3.64
CA TRP A 138 18.11 -18.62 5.08
C TRP A 138 19.02 -19.63 5.78
N GLN A 139 19.06 -20.86 5.30
CA GLN A 139 19.99 -21.87 5.81
C GLN A 139 21.42 -21.61 5.35
N THR A 140 21.61 -21.16 4.09
CA THR A 140 22.94 -20.84 3.56
C THR A 140 23.43 -19.43 3.93
N ARG A 141 22.56 -18.59 4.49
CA ARG A 141 22.81 -17.16 4.81
C ARG A 141 23.15 -16.31 3.58
N GLU A 142 22.73 -16.75 2.41
CA GLU A 142 22.93 -16.05 1.14
C GLU A 142 21.66 -15.26 0.76
N TYR A 143 21.23 -14.36 1.64
CA TYR A 143 19.94 -13.66 1.53
C TYR A 143 19.76 -12.92 0.20
N ASP A 144 20.85 -12.43 -0.42
CA ASP A 144 20.79 -11.72 -1.70
C ASP A 144 20.32 -12.56 -2.89
N LYS A 145 20.36 -13.90 -2.76
CA LYS A 145 19.86 -14.82 -3.80
C LYS A 145 18.37 -14.65 -4.09
N ILE A 146 17.60 -14.09 -3.15
CA ILE A 146 16.19 -13.75 -3.37
C ILE A 146 15.99 -12.80 -4.58
N PHE A 147 17.00 -11.99 -4.93
CA PHE A 147 16.94 -11.09 -6.08
C PHE A 147 17.16 -11.78 -7.43
N GLU A 148 17.51 -13.07 -7.45
CA GLU A 148 17.50 -13.88 -8.68
C GLU A 148 16.07 -14.21 -9.11
N VAL A 149 15.09 -14.12 -8.20
CA VAL A 149 13.66 -14.33 -8.47
C VAL A 149 12.85 -13.03 -8.38
N GLU A 150 13.10 -12.19 -7.37
CA GLU A 150 12.49 -10.85 -7.25
C GLU A 150 13.35 -9.81 -7.99
N THR A 151 13.45 -9.98 -9.31
CA THR A 151 14.25 -9.13 -10.20
C THR A 151 13.55 -7.81 -10.53
N GLU A 152 14.30 -6.81 -11.01
CA GLU A 152 13.70 -5.58 -11.56
C GLU A 152 12.70 -5.86 -12.69
N LYS A 153 12.97 -6.86 -13.54
CA LYS A 153 12.08 -7.24 -14.64
C LYS A 153 10.74 -7.74 -14.11
N VAL A 154 10.76 -8.56 -13.04
CA VAL A 154 9.54 -9.06 -12.39
C VAL A 154 8.75 -7.92 -11.78
N ILE A 155 9.41 -7.02 -11.04
CA ILE A 155 8.77 -5.85 -10.41
C ILE A 155 8.16 -4.92 -11.47
N SER A 156 8.90 -4.63 -12.56
CA SER A 156 8.39 -3.82 -13.68
C SER A 156 7.19 -4.48 -14.38
N GLY A 157 7.23 -5.80 -14.55
CA GLY A 157 6.09 -6.56 -15.08
C GLY A 157 4.84 -6.45 -14.21
N ARG A 158 4.98 -6.42 -12.87
CA ARG A 158 3.84 -6.18 -11.96
C ARG A 158 3.29 -4.76 -12.10
N LEU A 159 4.15 -3.76 -12.29
CA LEU A 159 3.71 -2.38 -12.54
C LEU A 159 2.92 -2.27 -13.85
N ASN A 160 3.41 -2.85 -14.94
CA ASN A 160 2.73 -2.87 -16.24
C ASN A 160 1.35 -3.51 -16.14
N LYS A 161 1.28 -4.69 -15.50
CA LYS A 161 0.01 -5.36 -15.25
C LYS A 161 -0.96 -4.52 -14.42
N SER A 162 -0.43 -3.77 -13.45
CA SER A 162 -1.26 -2.85 -12.66
C SER A 162 -1.85 -1.75 -13.55
N TYR A 163 -1.05 -1.16 -14.45
CA TYR A 163 -1.54 -0.16 -15.41
C TYR A 163 -2.53 -0.74 -16.42
N GLU A 164 -2.38 -1.99 -16.86
CA GLU A 164 -3.39 -2.65 -17.70
C GLU A 164 -4.76 -2.75 -16.99
N ILE A 165 -4.76 -3.00 -15.68
CA ILE A 165 -5.99 -3.16 -14.88
C ILE A 165 -6.59 -1.81 -14.50
N TYR A 166 -5.79 -0.88 -14.00
CA TYR A 166 -6.24 0.36 -13.36
C TYR A 166 -6.00 1.62 -14.19
N GLY A 167 -5.08 1.59 -15.16
CA GLY A 167 -4.69 2.75 -15.97
C GLY A 167 -4.32 3.95 -15.12
N GLU A 168 -4.86 5.11 -15.47
CA GLU A 168 -4.62 6.39 -14.78
C GLU A 168 -5.15 6.45 -13.34
N LYS A 169 -5.88 5.42 -12.87
CA LYS A 169 -6.28 5.32 -11.46
C LYS A 169 -5.13 4.91 -10.53
N ILE A 170 -3.96 4.55 -11.07
CA ILE A 170 -2.73 4.40 -10.28
C ILE A 170 -2.13 5.77 -10.01
N LYS A 171 -2.01 6.13 -8.73
CA LYS A 171 -1.39 7.40 -8.31
C LYS A 171 0.02 7.22 -7.75
N TYR A 172 0.26 6.08 -7.10
CA TYR A 172 1.52 5.75 -6.43
C TYR A 172 1.88 4.29 -6.67
N ALA A 173 3.15 3.93 -6.51
CA ALA A 173 3.61 2.55 -6.57
C ALA A 173 4.76 2.30 -5.59
N GLY A 174 4.89 1.07 -5.10
CA GLY A 174 5.96 0.68 -4.18
C GLY A 174 5.83 -0.76 -3.69
N PRO A 175 6.48 -1.13 -2.57
CA PRO A 175 6.30 -2.45 -1.96
C PRO A 175 4.86 -2.70 -1.50
N THR A 176 4.45 -3.96 -1.41
CA THR A 176 3.08 -4.33 -1.03
C THR A 176 2.73 -3.99 0.42
N CYS A 177 3.70 -4.04 1.34
CA CYS A 177 3.57 -3.62 2.75
C CYS A 177 4.94 -3.15 3.29
N GLY A 178 5.05 -2.96 4.61
CA GLY A 178 6.31 -2.62 5.27
C GLY A 178 7.38 -3.72 5.16
N LEU A 179 8.65 -3.30 5.13
CA LEU A 179 9.81 -4.20 4.97
C LEU A 179 10.42 -4.66 6.31
N GLY A 180 9.67 -4.60 7.41
CA GLY A 180 10.19 -4.90 8.75
C GLY A 180 10.68 -6.35 8.94
N SER A 181 10.23 -7.27 8.10
CA SER A 181 10.64 -8.68 8.10
C SER A 181 11.88 -8.97 7.25
N TRP A 182 12.44 -7.97 6.57
CA TRP A 182 13.58 -8.17 5.68
C TRP A 182 14.87 -8.45 6.45
N PRO A 183 15.75 -9.34 5.92
CA PRO A 183 16.88 -9.86 6.68
C PRO A 183 17.94 -8.80 6.98
N THR A 184 18.11 -7.80 6.10
CA THR A 184 19.10 -6.73 6.27
C THR A 184 18.58 -5.39 5.72
N GLN A 185 19.15 -4.27 6.18
CA GLN A 185 18.82 -2.96 5.61
C GLN A 185 19.28 -2.84 4.16
N GLU A 186 20.40 -3.47 3.80
CA GLU A 186 20.96 -3.49 2.45
C GLU A 186 20.01 -4.19 1.47
N SER A 187 19.44 -5.34 1.86
CA SER A 187 18.47 -6.06 1.03
C SER A 187 17.16 -5.28 0.91
N ALA A 188 16.63 -4.71 2.01
CA ALA A 188 15.45 -3.85 1.95
C ALA A 188 15.68 -2.62 1.03
N SER A 189 16.84 -1.97 1.15
CA SER A 189 17.23 -0.85 0.30
C SER A 189 17.36 -1.25 -1.17
N LYS A 190 17.90 -2.43 -1.46
CA LYS A 190 18.00 -2.97 -2.82
C LYS A 190 16.63 -3.21 -3.44
N LEU A 191 15.66 -3.75 -2.68
CA LEU A 191 14.28 -3.88 -3.16
C LEU A 191 13.67 -2.51 -3.49
N LEU A 192 13.80 -1.53 -2.59
CA LEU A 192 13.29 -0.17 -2.82
C LEU A 192 13.91 0.47 -4.06
N ARG A 193 15.21 0.25 -4.30
CA ARG A 193 15.87 0.70 -5.53
C ARG A 193 15.26 0.05 -6.76
N TYR A 194 14.98 -1.26 -6.74
CA TYR A 194 14.32 -1.94 -7.86
C TYR A 194 12.91 -1.41 -8.12
N SER A 195 12.12 -1.16 -7.07
CA SER A 195 10.79 -0.55 -7.18
C SER A 195 10.87 0.87 -7.75
N SER A 196 11.84 1.67 -7.30
CA SER A 196 12.10 3.01 -7.82
C SER A 196 12.50 2.98 -9.29
N ASN A 197 13.39 2.06 -9.68
CA ASN A 197 13.81 1.88 -11.06
C ASN A 197 12.63 1.51 -11.96
N ALA A 198 11.72 0.65 -11.49
CA ALA A 198 10.52 0.28 -12.25
C ALA A 198 9.61 1.48 -12.54
N VAL A 199 9.43 2.39 -11.57
CA VAL A 199 8.59 3.60 -11.71
C VAL A 199 9.24 4.65 -12.61
N HIS A 200 10.57 4.72 -12.67
CA HIS A 200 11.31 5.70 -13.46
C HIS A 200 11.78 5.19 -14.82
N ARG A 201 11.35 4.01 -15.27
CA ARG A 201 11.61 3.57 -16.65
C ARG A 201 10.81 4.44 -17.62
N ASP A 202 11.49 4.94 -18.65
CA ASP A 202 10.92 5.77 -19.73
C ASP A 202 10.00 4.98 -20.70
N GLU A 203 9.35 3.90 -20.25
CA GLU A 203 8.58 2.97 -21.12
C GLU A 203 7.04 3.09 -20.99
N PHE A 204 6.52 4.26 -20.60
CA PHE A 204 5.07 4.50 -20.51
C PHE A 204 4.59 5.56 -21.51
#